data_AF-A0A7S2BKI0-F1
#
_entry.id   AF-A0A7S2BKI0-F1
#
_cell.length_a   1.000
_cell.length_b   1.000
_cell.length_c   1.000
_cell.angle_alpha   90.00
_cell.angle_beta   90.00
_cell.angle_gamma   90.00
#
_symmetry.space_group_name_H-M   'P 1'
#
loop_
_entity.id
_entity.type
_entity.pdbx_description
1 polymer ?
#
loop_
_entity_poly.entity_id
_entity_poly.type
_entity_poly.pdbx_seq_one_letter_code
_entity_poly.pdbx_strand_id
1 'polypeptide(L)'
;EQQFRWCALHLCHPNRSDASDEEGWVRWSCDRLGVEFFSYRLQIRRPHGDLRTGISRERYEEKSKELRFRMYSRCLAHLGVGLDSGAALVAHHEDDADENRLAELGKGNVLHIDGMSMR
;
A
#
# COMPACT_ATOMS: atom_id res chain seq x y z
N GLU A 1 30.26 9.44 -0.86
CA GLU A 1 29.18 8.57 -1.38
C GLU A 1 27.92 8.83 -0.57
N GLN A 2 26.75 8.93 -1.18
CA GLN A 2 25.49 9.07 -0.43
C GLN A 2 25.05 7.67 0.03
N GLN A 3 24.88 7.49 1.33
CA GLN A 3 24.40 6.24 1.91
C GLN A 3 22.92 6.38 2.21
N PHE A 4 22.08 5.73 1.40
CA PHE A 4 20.64 5.69 1.66
C PHE A 4 20.31 4.58 2.64
N ARG A 5 19.34 4.82 3.51
CA ARG A 5 18.73 3.80 4.37
C ARG A 5 17.35 3.50 3.82
N TRP A 6 17.04 2.23 3.65
CA TRP A 6 15.76 1.78 3.14
C TRP A 6 15.31 0.51 3.87
N CYS A 7 14.01 0.30 3.90
CA CYS A 7 13.38 -0.92 4.38
C CYS A 7 12.23 -1.28 3.45
N ALA A 8 11.87 -2.57 3.42
CA ALA A 8 10.69 -3.05 2.74
C ALA A 8 9.50 -3.10 3.70
N LEU A 9 8.32 -2.70 3.23
CA LEU A 9 7.06 -2.83 3.96
C LEU A 9 6.07 -3.65 3.12
N HIS A 10 5.53 -4.71 3.70
CA HIS A 10 4.43 -5.47 3.14
C HIS A 10 3.18 -5.35 4.01
N LEU A 11 2.04 -5.13 3.38
CA LEU A 11 0.74 -5.10 4.03
C LEU A 11 -0.06 -6.34 3.61
N CYS A 12 -0.18 -7.30 4.53
CA CYS A 12 -0.91 -8.52 4.30
C CYS A 12 -2.41 -8.26 4.45
N HIS A 13 -3.12 -8.25 3.31
CA HIS A 13 -4.58 -8.14 3.28
C HIS A 13 -5.21 -9.54 3.41
N PRO A 14 -5.99 -9.85 4.46
CA PRO A 14 -6.54 -11.19 4.71
C PRO A 14 -7.73 -11.54 3.80
N ASN A 15 -7.74 -11.03 2.57
CA ASN A 15 -8.84 -11.18 1.62
C ASN A 15 -8.73 -12.48 0.82
N ARG A 16 -7.55 -13.11 0.79
CA ARG A 16 -7.27 -14.34 0.06
C ARG A 16 -6.54 -15.35 0.94
N SER A 17 -6.70 -16.63 0.63
CA SER A 17 -6.08 -17.74 1.37
C SER A 17 -4.58 -17.87 1.13
N ASP A 18 -4.07 -17.31 0.04
CA ASP A 18 -2.65 -17.27 -0.36
C ASP A 18 -1.87 -16.10 0.27
N ALA A 19 -2.53 -15.21 1.03
CA ALA A 19 -1.90 -14.04 1.63
C ALA A 19 -0.73 -14.39 2.57
N SER A 20 -0.73 -15.58 3.18
CA SER A 20 0.40 -16.09 3.96
C SER A 20 1.61 -16.46 3.11
N ASP A 21 1.37 -16.95 1.90
CA ASP A 21 2.41 -17.43 1.00
C ASP A 21 3.10 -16.24 0.33
N GLU A 22 2.34 -15.19 0.00
CA GLU A 22 2.87 -13.88 -0.44
C GLU A 22 3.80 -13.28 0.62
N GLU A 23 3.37 -13.22 1.89
CA GLU A 23 4.17 -12.69 2.99
C GLU A 23 5.50 -13.47 3.16
N GLY A 24 5.43 -14.80 3.05
CA GLY A 24 6.59 -15.68 3.11
C GLY A 24 7.60 -15.42 1.99
N TRP A 25 7.11 -15.27 0.76
CA TRP A 25 7.96 -15.01 -0.41
C TRP A 25 8.65 -13.64 -0.34
N VAL A 26 7.93 -12.59 0.07
CA VAL A 26 8.52 -11.25 0.21
C VAL A 26 9.57 -11.25 1.32
N ARG A 27 9.27 -11.86 2.48
CA ARG A 27 10.24 -11.99 3.58
C ARG A 27 11.52 -12.68 3.14
N TRP A 28 11.39 -13.81 2.44
CA TRP A 28 12.53 -14.56 1.91
C TRP A 28 13.36 -13.72 0.92
N SER A 29 12.69 -12.95 0.07
CA SER A 29 13.37 -12.08 -0.91
C SER A 29 14.14 -10.95 -0.24
N CYS A 30 13.55 -10.30 0.78
CA CYS A 30 14.21 -9.25 1.54
C CYS A 30 15.44 -9.77 2.31
N ASP A 31 15.33 -10.94 2.95
CA ASP A 31 16.44 -11.58 3.66
C ASP A 31 17.63 -11.83 2.72
N ARG A 32 17.37 -12.37 1.52
CA ARG A 32 18.39 -12.63 0.51
C ARG A 32 19.06 -11.37 -0.04
N LEU A 33 18.36 -10.23 -0.01
CA LEU A 33 18.87 -8.92 -0.45
C LEU A 33 19.50 -8.11 0.70
N GLY A 34 19.46 -8.61 1.94
CA GLY A 34 19.93 -7.88 3.12
C GLY A 34 19.09 -6.63 3.42
N VAL A 35 17.81 -6.63 3.06
CA VAL A 35 16.88 -5.51 3.29
C VAL A 35 16.03 -5.78 4.51
N GLU A 36 15.99 -4.81 5.43
CA GLU A 36 15.11 -4.89 6.60
C GLU A 36 13.64 -4.94 6.17
N PHE A 37 12.88 -5.89 6.74
CA PHE A 37 11.52 -6.20 6.31
C PHE A 37 10.49 -6.01 7.43
N PHE A 38 9.49 -5.18 7.17
CA PHE A 38 8.31 -5.00 8.01
C PHE A 38 7.09 -5.61 7.34
N SER A 39 6.33 -6.40 8.11
CA SER A 39 5.04 -6.93 7.69
C SER A 39 3.96 -6.47 8.65
N TYR A 40 2.81 -6.08 8.11
CA TYR A 40 1.63 -5.78 8.92
C TYR A 40 0.40 -6.47 8.33
N ARG A 41 -0.24 -7.30 9.15
CA ARG A 41 -1.49 -7.98 8.77
C ARG A 41 -2.70 -7.12 9.11
N LEU A 42 -3.47 -6.77 8.08
CA LEU A 42 -4.70 -6.04 8.25
C LEU A 42 -5.73 -6.89 8.99
N GLN A 43 -6.45 -6.27 9.92
CA GLN A 43 -7.57 -6.88 10.64
C GLN A 43 -8.93 -6.48 10.04
N ILE A 44 -8.92 -5.87 8.86
CA ILE A 44 -10.11 -5.48 8.10
C ILE A 44 -10.18 -6.31 6.82
N ARG A 45 -11.38 -6.77 6.46
CA ARG A 45 -11.64 -7.52 5.23
C ARG A 45 -12.41 -6.68 4.24
N ARG A 46 -12.04 -6.78 2.97
CA ARG A 46 -12.74 -6.12 1.87
C ARG A 46 -14.12 -6.75 1.69
N PRO A 47 -15.22 -5.99 1.70
CA PRO A 47 -16.51 -6.53 1.29
C PRO A 47 -16.45 -6.92 -0.19
N HIS A 48 -16.75 -8.18 -0.51
CA HIS A 48 -16.75 -8.71 -1.88
C HIS A 48 -17.81 -9.79 -2.04
N GLY A 49 -18.64 -9.70 -3.09
CA GLY A 49 -19.74 -10.64 -3.33
C GLY A 49 -20.70 -10.67 -2.14
N ASP A 50 -21.00 -11.88 -1.65
CA ASP A 50 -21.91 -12.10 -0.51
C ASP A 50 -21.24 -11.91 0.87
N LEU A 51 -19.94 -11.60 0.92
CA LEU A 51 -19.21 -11.45 2.17
C LEU A 51 -19.63 -10.16 2.91
N ARG A 52 -20.46 -10.32 3.94
CA ARG A 52 -20.85 -9.23 4.83
C ARG A 52 -19.78 -8.98 5.89
N THR A 53 -19.00 -7.90 5.72
CA THR A 53 -17.94 -7.49 6.65
C THR A 53 -18.39 -6.40 7.64
N GLY A 54 -19.62 -5.89 7.51
CA GLY A 54 -20.14 -4.79 8.32
C GLY A 54 -19.58 -3.40 7.96
N ILE A 55 -18.77 -3.30 6.90
CA ILE A 55 -18.23 -2.04 6.37
C ILE A 55 -18.49 -1.95 4.86
N SER A 56 -18.70 -0.73 4.35
CA SER A 56 -18.80 -0.49 2.91
C SER A 56 -17.43 -0.61 2.22
N ARG A 57 -17.44 -0.80 0.90
CA ARG A 57 -16.20 -0.83 0.09
C ARG A 57 -15.43 0.48 0.24
N GLU A 58 -16.11 1.61 0.16
CA GLU A 58 -15.52 2.93 0.33
C GLU A 58 -14.83 3.09 1.69
N ARG A 59 -15.50 2.71 2.78
CA ARG A 59 -14.94 2.76 4.13
C ARG A 59 -13.76 1.80 4.32
N TYR A 60 -13.76 0.67 3.61
CA TYR A 60 -12.61 -0.23 3.57
C TYR A 60 -11.41 0.43 2.89
N GLU A 61 -11.60 1.05 1.71
CA GLU A 61 -10.52 1.73 0.98
C GLU A 61 -9.95 2.91 1.76
N GLU A 62 -10.80 3.69 2.43
CA GLU A 62 -10.39 4.78 3.32
C GLU A 62 -9.51 4.26 4.47
N LYS A 63 -10.00 3.27 5.23
CA LYS A 63 -9.24 2.69 6.35
C LYS A 63 -7.95 2.00 5.91
N SER A 64 -7.96 1.34 4.75
CA SER A 64 -6.77 0.68 4.21
C SER A 64 -5.71 1.71 3.80
N LYS A 65 -6.13 2.85 3.24
CA LYS A 65 -5.28 4.00 2.91
C LYS A 65 -4.70 4.63 4.16
N GLU A 66 -5.51 4.98 5.15
CA GLU A 66 -5.05 5.54 6.44
C GLU A 66 -3.98 4.64 7.09
N LEU A 67 -4.24 3.33 7.09
CA LEU A 67 -3.30 2.37 7.63
C LEU A 67 -1.98 2.33 6.85
N ARG A 68 -2.02 2.37 5.51
CA ARG A 68 -0.83 2.46 4.65
C ARG A 68 0.06 3.64 5.06
N PHE A 69 -0.51 4.84 5.08
CA PHE A 69 0.22 6.05 5.46
C PHE A 69 0.78 5.96 6.88
N ARG A 70 0.00 5.45 7.83
CA ARG A 70 0.48 5.23 9.21
C ARG A 70 1.68 4.29 9.28
N MET A 71 1.68 3.22 8.47
CA MET A 71 2.79 2.27 8.44
C MET A 71 4.03 2.86 7.75
N TYR A 72 3.86 3.68 6.70
CA TYR A 72 4.97 4.44 6.11
C TYR A 72 5.65 5.34 7.15
N SER A 73 4.86 6.12 7.90
CA SER A 73 5.39 6.98 8.95
C SER A 73 6.17 6.21 10.02
N ARG A 74 5.70 5.01 10.40
CA ARG A 74 6.40 4.15 11.37
C ARG A 74 7.74 3.63 10.82
N CYS A 75 7.78 3.24 9.56
CA CYS A 75 9.01 2.78 8.91
C CYS A 75 10.03 3.92 8.82
N LEU A 76 9.59 5.13 8.42
CA LEU A 76 10.46 6.31 8.39
C LEU A 76 11.01 6.65 9.78
N ALA A 77 10.16 6.63 10.80
CA ALA A 77 10.58 6.85 12.19
C ALA A 77 11.61 5.81 12.66
N HIS A 78 11.43 4.53 12.29
CA HIS A 78 12.38 3.46 12.58
C HIS A 78 13.75 3.70 11.92
N LEU A 79 13.76 4.19 10.68
CA LEU A 79 14.99 4.58 9.98
C LEU A 79 15.65 5.85 10.53
N GLY A 80 14.99 6.56 11.46
CA GLY A 80 15.43 7.83 12.02
C GLY A 80 15.21 9.01 11.06
N VAL A 81 14.28 8.88 10.12
CA VAL A 81 14.00 9.88 9.08
C VAL A 81 12.68 10.59 9.39
N GLY A 82 12.70 11.93 9.37
CA GLY A 82 11.49 12.75 9.50
C GLY A 82 10.59 12.63 8.27
N LEU A 83 9.29 12.91 8.41
CA LEU A 83 8.32 12.80 7.31
C LEU A 83 8.66 13.70 6.11
N ASP A 84 9.25 14.87 6.37
CA ASP A 84 9.63 15.84 5.32
C ASP A 84 10.92 15.46 4.58
N SER A 85 11.66 14.46 5.07
CA SER A 85 12.95 14.03 4.52
C SER A 85 12.93 12.58 4.03
N GLY A 86 11.82 11.87 4.23
CA GLY A 86 11.62 10.49 3.83
C GLY A 86 10.67 10.38 2.65
N ALA A 87 10.81 9.31 1.88
CA ALA A 87 9.90 8.98 0.80
C ALA A 87 9.42 7.54 0.91
N ALA A 88 8.15 7.31 0.59
CA ALA A 88 7.60 5.97 0.38
C ALA A 88 7.59 5.69 -1.12
N LEU A 89 8.30 4.66 -1.55
CA LEU A 89 8.32 4.22 -2.94
C LEU A 89 7.25 3.14 -3.13
N VAL A 90 6.37 3.35 -4.09
CA VAL A 90 5.32 2.41 -4.48
C VAL A 90 5.49 2.07 -5.95
N ALA A 91 5.34 0.80 -6.29
CA ALA A 91 5.54 0.30 -7.65
C ALA A 91 4.26 0.44 -8.49
N HIS A 92 3.71 1.66 -8.57
CA HIS A 92 2.60 1.95 -9.48
C HIS A 92 3.14 2.07 -10.91
N HIS A 93 2.50 1.37 -11.84
CA HIS A 93 2.82 1.42 -13.26
C HIS A 93 1.75 2.19 -14.05
N GLU A 94 2.01 2.45 -15.34
CA GLU A 94 1.13 3.27 -16.19
C GLU A 94 -0.31 2.73 -16.23
N ASP A 95 -0.49 1.41 -16.28
CA ASP A 95 -1.81 0.78 -16.26
C ASP A 95 -2.61 1.14 -14.99
N ASP A 96 -1.97 1.32 -13.83
CA ASP A 96 -2.66 1.73 -12.60
C ASP A 96 -3.21 3.17 -12.72
N ALA A 97 -2.47 4.04 -13.41
CA ALA A 97 -2.91 5.41 -13.65
C ALA A 97 -4.12 5.43 -14.57
N ASP A 98 -4.11 4.61 -15.63
CA ASP A 98 -5.23 4.49 -16.57
C ASP A 98 -6.48 3.88 -15.92
N GLU A 99 -6.32 2.83 -15.11
CA GLU A 99 -7.42 2.28 -14.31
C GLU A 99 -8.05 3.35 -13.40
N ASN A 100 -7.22 4.19 -12.77
CA ASN A 100 -7.69 5.25 -11.90
C ASN A 100 -8.43 6.35 -12.68
N ARG A 101 -7.93 6.75 -13.86
CA ARG A 101 -8.61 7.71 -14.75
C ARG A 101 -9.99 7.19 -15.17
N LEU A 102 -10.07 5.93 -15.60
CA LEU A 102 -11.33 5.29 -15.97
C LEU A 102 -12.29 5.18 -14.80
N ALA A 103 -11.79 4.88 -13.59
CA ALA A 103 -12.60 4.82 -12.39
C ALA A 103 -13.17 6.20 -12.01
N GLU A 104 -12.40 7.27 -12.12
CA GLU A 104 -12.87 8.64 -11.86
C GLU A 104 -13.87 9.12 -12.92
N LEU A 105 -13.62 8.82 -14.20
CA LEU A 105 -14.57 9.05 -15.29
C LEU A 105 -15.91 8.34 -15.04
N GLY A 106 -15.86 7.07 -14.63
CA GLY A 106 -17.06 6.28 -14.31
C GLY A 106 -17.87 6.83 -13.13
N LYS A 107 -17.25 7.62 -12.25
CA LYS A 107 -17.93 8.34 -11.15
C LYS A 107 -18.47 9.71 -11.56
N GLY A 108 -18.20 10.15 -12.79
CA GLY A 108 -18.59 11.47 -13.30
C GLY A 108 -17.64 12.60 -12.91
N ASN A 109 -16.46 12.30 -12.37
CA ASN A 109 -15.46 13.30 -12.02
C ASN A 109 -14.61 13.62 -13.24
N VAL A 110 -14.72 14.86 -13.75
CA VAL A 110 -13.97 15.34 -14.93
C VAL A 110 -12.77 16.22 -14.52
N LEU A 111 -12.80 16.78 -13.32
CA LEU A 111 -11.70 17.55 -12.72
C LEU A 111 -10.83 16.60 -11.89
N HIS A 112 -9.51 16.66 -12.06
CA HIS A 112 -8.52 15.79 -11.41
C HIS A 112 -8.55 14.30 -11.82
N ILE A 113 -8.97 14.01 -13.06
CA ILE A 113 -8.96 12.66 -13.65
C ILE A 113 -7.62 11.94 -13.50
N ASP A 114 -6.50 12.67 -13.56
CA ASP A 114 -5.19 12.08 -13.44
C ASP A 114 -4.98 11.37 -12.09
N GLY A 115 -5.68 11.80 -11.04
CA GLY A 115 -5.75 11.18 -9.71
C GLY A 115 -4.41 11.09 -8.94
N MET A 116 -3.37 10.55 -9.56
CA MET A 116 -1.98 10.51 -9.13
C MET A 116 -1.15 11.49 -9.96
N SER A 117 -0.50 12.44 -9.29
CA SER A 117 0.48 13.33 -9.89
C SER A 117 1.82 12.61 -9.96
N MET A 118 2.22 12.10 -11.13
CA MET A 118 3.60 11.70 -11.37
C MET A 118 4.46 12.97 -11.44
N ARG A 119 5.12 13.31 -10.32
CA ARG A 119 6.21 14.29 -10.31
C ARG A 119 7.51 13.58 -10.01
#